data_AF-C0CYH6-F1
#
_entry.id   AF-C0CYH6-F1
#
_cell.length_a   1.000
_cell.length_b   1.000
_cell.length_c   1.000
_cell.angle_alpha   90.00
_cell.angle_beta   90.00
_cell.angle_gamma   90.00
#
_symmetry.space_group_name_H-M   'P 1'
#
loop_
_entity.id
_entity.type
_entity.pdbx_description
1 polymer ?
#
loop_
_entity_poly.entity_id
_entity_poly.type
_entity_poly.pdbx_seq_one_letter_code
_entity_poly.pdbx_strand_id
1 'polypeptide(L)'
;MSNFKEFLKKKNVNFTVQAYLIDALGAMAFGLFASLLIGTIFDTLGQQLHIESFNVIAQYAKSATGAALGVAIAHALKAPQLVLFSAATVGIAGNTLGGPVGALVATVVATELGKLVSKETRLDIVVTPGVTIIFGVLTAQCVGPTVARFMDWFGTVVKTATEMQPFFMGILVSALIGVALTLPISSAAICIAPSLDGLAGGAATA
;
A
#
# COMPACT_ATOMS: atom_id res chain seq x y z
N MET A 1 -23.66 4.29 27.48
CA MET A 1 -23.16 3.96 26.11
C MET A 1 -22.68 5.18 25.30
N SER A 2 -22.86 6.44 25.74
CA SER A 2 -22.36 7.65 25.04
C SER A 2 -20.84 7.83 25.09
N ASN A 3 -20.20 7.45 26.20
CA ASN A 3 -18.77 7.71 26.47
C ASN A 3 -17.81 7.09 25.44
N PHE A 4 -18.09 5.88 24.93
CA PHE A 4 -17.21 5.20 23.98
C PHE A 4 -17.28 5.81 22.56
N LYS A 5 -18.47 6.24 22.13
CA LYS A 5 -18.66 6.83 20.80
C LYS A 5 -18.05 8.24 20.72
N GLU A 6 -18.11 9.00 21.82
CA GLU A 6 -17.42 10.28 21.95
C GLU A 6 -15.90 10.14 22.00
N PHE A 7 -15.39 9.10 22.67
CA PHE A 7 -13.96 8.77 22.69
C PHE A 7 -13.43 8.48 21.29
N LEU A 8 -14.11 7.63 20.51
CA LEU A 8 -13.73 7.32 19.13
C LEU A 8 -13.74 8.57 18.23
N LYS A 9 -14.75 9.44 18.40
CA LYS A 9 -14.86 10.70 17.65
C LYS A 9 -13.73 11.68 18.03
N LYS A 10 -13.34 11.74 19.29
CA LYS A 10 -12.20 12.54 19.79
C LYS A 10 -10.85 12.04 19.26
N LYS A 11 -10.72 10.74 18.99
CA LYS A 11 -9.51 10.11 18.42
C LYS A 11 -9.49 10.09 16.88
N ASN A 12 -10.47 10.69 16.19
CA ASN A 12 -10.63 10.59 14.72
C ASN A 12 -10.63 9.14 14.21
N VAL A 13 -11.23 8.23 14.98
CA VAL A 13 -11.47 6.85 14.56
C VAL A 13 -12.87 6.78 13.98
N ASN A 14 -12.97 6.88 12.65
CA ASN A 14 -14.21 6.66 11.93
C ASN A 14 -14.09 5.32 11.18
N PHE A 15 -14.74 4.28 11.71
CA PHE A 15 -14.88 2.98 11.05
C PHE A 15 -15.84 3.03 9.87
N THR A 16 -15.63 3.97 8.94
CA THR A 16 -16.46 4.10 7.75
C THR A 16 -15.78 3.34 6.61
N VAL A 17 -16.56 2.59 5.84
CA VAL A 17 -16.14 1.92 4.60
C VAL A 17 -15.34 2.90 3.71
N GLN A 18 -15.79 4.15 3.61
CA GLN A 18 -15.10 5.23 2.88
C GLN A 18 -13.66 5.49 3.38
N ALA A 19 -13.41 5.48 4.69
CA ALA A 19 -12.07 5.77 5.22
C ALA A 19 -11.05 4.66 4.88
N TYR A 20 -11.47 3.39 4.89
CA TYR A 20 -10.56 2.27 4.63
C TYR A 20 -10.51 1.86 3.15
N LEU A 21 -11.64 1.85 2.46
CA LEU A 21 -11.72 1.39 1.07
C LEU A 21 -11.55 2.51 0.05
N ILE A 22 -11.76 3.78 0.41
CA ILE A 22 -11.59 4.90 -0.54
C ILE A 22 -10.38 5.72 -0.12
N ASP A 23 -10.34 6.23 1.10
CA ASP A 23 -9.30 7.17 1.53
C ASP A 23 -7.94 6.47 1.71
N ALA A 24 -7.89 5.33 2.43
CA ALA A 24 -6.64 4.59 2.63
C ALA A 24 -6.14 3.93 1.33
N LEU A 25 -7.03 3.32 0.53
CA LEU A 25 -6.68 2.76 -0.78
C LEU A 25 -6.23 3.85 -1.77
N GLY A 26 -6.88 5.01 -1.79
CA GLY A 26 -6.45 6.14 -2.62
C GLY A 26 -5.09 6.70 -2.18
N ALA A 27 -4.87 6.82 -0.88
CA ALA A 27 -3.62 7.36 -0.34
C ALA A 27 -2.42 6.42 -0.54
N MET A 28 -2.64 5.13 -0.45
CA MET A 28 -1.66 4.10 -0.80
C MET A 28 -1.01 4.36 -2.15
N ALA A 29 -1.82 4.71 -3.15
CA ALA A 29 -1.30 4.94 -4.48
C ALA A 29 -0.44 6.21 -4.56
N PHE A 30 -0.78 7.29 -3.84
CA PHE A 30 0.15 8.42 -3.71
C PHE A 30 1.51 7.99 -3.13
N GLY A 31 1.52 7.07 -2.16
CA GLY A 31 2.75 6.48 -1.62
C GLY A 31 3.55 5.67 -2.65
N LEU A 32 2.88 4.86 -3.48
CA LEU A 32 3.51 4.10 -4.56
C LEU A 32 4.01 5.01 -5.69
N PHE A 33 3.25 6.05 -6.06
CA PHE A 33 3.66 7.03 -7.05
C PHE A 33 4.92 7.77 -6.62
N ALA A 34 4.92 8.29 -5.39
CA ALA A 34 6.03 9.06 -4.85
C ALA A 34 7.33 8.24 -4.70
N SER A 35 7.22 6.92 -4.55
CA SER A 35 8.37 6.04 -4.30
C SER A 35 8.68 5.12 -5.48
N LEU A 36 7.82 4.12 -5.73
CA LEU A 36 8.04 3.06 -6.70
C LEU A 36 8.04 3.59 -8.13
N LEU A 37 7.04 4.38 -8.52
CA LEU A 37 6.94 4.87 -9.90
C LEU A 37 8.11 5.80 -10.23
N ILE A 38 8.36 6.81 -9.40
CA ILE A 38 9.51 7.70 -9.58
C ILE A 38 10.83 6.92 -9.56
N GLY A 39 10.96 5.92 -8.67
CA GLY A 39 12.10 5.02 -8.64
C GLY A 39 12.28 4.24 -9.94
N THR A 40 11.21 3.73 -10.55
CA THR A 40 11.29 3.05 -11.86
C THR A 40 11.66 4.00 -12.99
N ILE A 41 11.18 5.25 -12.99
CA ILE A 41 11.57 6.25 -13.99
C ILE A 41 13.07 6.52 -13.91
N PHE A 42 13.61 6.74 -12.70
CA PHE A 42 15.04 6.96 -12.53
C PHE A 42 15.87 5.73 -12.93
N ASP A 43 15.38 4.53 -12.66
CA ASP A 43 16.03 3.28 -13.10
C ASP A 43 16.10 3.20 -14.63
N THR A 44 14.98 3.45 -15.31
CA THR A 44 14.93 3.46 -16.79
C THR A 44 15.84 4.53 -17.39
N LEU A 45 15.87 5.74 -16.81
CA LEU A 45 16.76 6.82 -17.26
C LEU A 45 18.23 6.48 -16.99
N GLY A 46 18.55 5.90 -15.84
CA GLY A 46 19.92 5.50 -15.51
C GLY A 46 20.44 4.39 -16.43
N GLN A 47 19.58 3.44 -16.81
CA GLN A 47 19.90 2.40 -17.80
C GLN A 47 20.06 2.97 -19.22
N GLN A 48 19.16 3.86 -19.67
CA GLN A 48 19.25 4.44 -21.03
C GLN A 48 20.43 5.42 -21.18
N LEU A 49 20.66 6.27 -20.17
CA LEU A 49 21.70 7.30 -20.20
C LEU A 49 23.06 6.78 -19.70
N HIS A 50 23.13 5.55 -19.18
CA HIS A 50 24.32 4.93 -18.60
C HIS A 50 24.94 5.75 -17.45
N ILE A 51 24.10 6.41 -16.65
CA ILE A 51 24.52 7.22 -15.50
C ILE A 51 24.21 6.47 -14.21
N GLU A 52 25.23 5.95 -13.54
CA GLU A 52 25.08 5.17 -12.29
C GLU A 52 24.38 5.93 -11.16
N SER A 53 24.56 7.25 -11.08
CA SER A 53 23.93 8.08 -10.03
C SER A 53 22.40 7.96 -10.04
N PHE A 54 21.77 7.80 -11.22
CA PHE A 54 20.33 7.62 -11.32
C PHE A 54 19.87 6.25 -10.83
N ASN A 55 20.66 5.20 -11.06
CA ASN A 55 20.39 3.85 -10.53
C ASN A 55 20.41 3.83 -9.00
N VAL A 56 21.35 4.57 -8.39
CA VAL A 56 21.43 4.71 -6.93
C VAL A 56 20.20 5.43 -6.37
N ILE A 57 19.77 6.53 -6.99
CA ILE A 57 18.55 7.25 -6.61
C ILE A 57 17.33 6.34 -6.74
N ALA A 58 17.24 5.58 -7.83
CA ALA A 58 16.18 4.61 -8.05
C ALA A 58 16.11 3.55 -6.94
N GLN A 59 17.26 3.02 -6.53
CA GLN A 59 17.33 2.02 -5.46
C GLN A 59 16.81 2.57 -4.14
N TYR A 60 17.21 3.80 -3.76
CA TYR A 60 16.68 4.45 -2.55
C TYR A 60 15.16 4.63 -2.64
N ALA A 61 14.65 5.15 -3.75
CA ALA A 61 13.22 5.38 -3.95
C ALA A 61 12.40 4.08 -3.86
N LYS A 62 12.84 3.00 -4.52
CA LYS A 62 12.19 1.68 -4.48
C LYS A 62 12.26 1.04 -3.09
N SER A 63 13.38 1.18 -2.39
CA SER A 63 13.53 0.65 -1.01
C SER A 63 12.60 1.34 -0.01
N ALA A 64 12.27 2.62 -0.25
CA ALA A 64 11.40 3.41 0.60
C ALA A 64 9.91 3.13 0.36
N THR A 65 9.54 2.28 -0.61
CA THR A 65 8.13 2.06 -0.98
C THR A 65 7.25 1.61 0.18
N GLY A 66 7.72 0.67 1.01
CA GLY A 66 6.98 0.24 2.19
C GLY A 66 6.76 1.37 3.20
N ALA A 67 7.78 2.21 3.42
CA ALA A 67 7.67 3.36 4.31
C ALA A 67 6.69 4.42 3.77
N ALA A 68 6.80 4.73 2.47
CA ALA A 68 5.93 5.69 1.80
C ALA A 68 4.46 5.26 1.85
N LEU A 69 4.19 3.96 1.61
CA LEU A 69 2.89 3.34 1.79
C LEU A 69 2.35 3.53 3.21
N GLY A 70 3.16 3.15 4.21
CA GLY A 70 2.78 3.24 5.62
C GLY A 70 2.42 4.67 6.05
N VAL A 71 3.23 5.64 5.66
CA VAL A 71 3.00 7.06 5.98
C VAL A 71 1.78 7.60 5.25
N ALA A 72 1.60 7.31 3.96
CA ALA A 72 0.49 7.81 3.19
C ALA A 72 -0.87 7.32 3.72
N ILE A 73 -0.94 6.03 4.08
CA ILE A 73 -2.16 5.42 4.64
C ILE A 73 -2.46 5.99 6.03
N ALA A 74 -1.46 6.07 6.91
CA ALA A 74 -1.65 6.66 8.23
C ALA A 74 -2.05 8.15 8.16
N HIS A 75 -1.50 8.88 7.19
CA HIS A 75 -1.88 10.27 6.92
C HIS A 75 -3.34 10.39 6.47
N ALA A 76 -3.81 9.54 5.57
CA ALA A 76 -5.20 9.53 5.11
C ALA A 76 -6.18 9.19 6.23
N LEU A 77 -5.77 8.31 7.15
CA LEU A 77 -6.50 8.01 8.37
C LEU A 77 -6.41 9.14 9.41
N LYS A 78 -5.71 10.26 9.15
CA LYS A 78 -5.53 11.38 10.09
C LYS A 78 -4.88 10.95 11.41
N ALA A 79 -3.89 10.07 11.33
CA ALA A 79 -3.13 9.61 12.49
C ALA A 79 -2.34 10.76 13.15
N PRO A 80 -2.18 10.75 14.49
CA PRO A 80 -1.28 11.67 15.17
C PRO A 80 0.17 11.40 14.77
N GLN A 81 1.04 12.42 14.88
CA GLN A 81 2.43 12.39 14.39
C GLN A 81 3.22 11.15 14.83
N LEU A 82 3.13 10.76 16.11
CA LEU A 82 3.84 9.58 16.64
C LEU A 82 3.41 8.28 15.96
N VAL A 83 2.12 8.12 15.67
CA VAL A 83 1.57 6.94 14.97
C VAL A 83 1.95 6.99 13.50
N LEU A 84 1.92 8.17 12.89
CA LEU A 84 2.28 8.37 11.48
C LEU A 84 3.74 8.01 11.19
N PHE A 85 4.68 8.40 12.06
CA PHE A 85 6.08 8.00 11.91
C PHE A 85 6.29 6.51 12.17
N SER A 86 5.57 5.95 13.14
CA SER A 86 5.63 4.51 13.45
C SER A 86 5.03 3.65 12.33
N ALA A 87 4.05 4.19 11.61
CA ALA A 87 3.41 3.54 10.47
C ALA A 87 4.38 3.32 9.30
N ALA A 88 5.46 4.10 9.18
CA ALA A 88 6.51 3.86 8.20
C ALA A 88 7.14 2.47 8.38
N THR A 89 7.49 2.12 9.62
CA THR A 89 8.07 0.82 9.97
C THR A 89 7.07 -0.32 9.72
N VAL A 90 5.80 -0.11 10.09
CA VAL A 90 4.73 -1.09 9.84
C VAL A 90 4.51 -1.29 8.34
N GLY A 91 4.54 -0.21 7.56
CA GLY A 91 4.39 -0.26 6.11
C GLY A 91 5.53 -1.03 5.44
N ILE A 92 6.77 -0.87 5.91
CA ILE A 92 7.91 -1.69 5.45
C ILE A 92 7.64 -3.17 5.74
N ALA A 93 7.26 -3.51 6.97
CA ALA A 93 7.00 -4.90 7.35
C ALA A 93 5.85 -5.51 6.54
N GLY A 94 4.73 -4.79 6.41
CA GLY A 94 3.57 -5.22 5.65
C GLY A 94 3.86 -5.36 4.15
N ASN A 95 4.61 -4.43 3.56
CA ASN A 95 5.02 -4.51 2.15
C ASN A 95 5.93 -5.70 1.88
N THR A 96 6.81 -6.02 2.82
CA THR A 96 7.75 -7.15 2.68
C THR A 96 7.04 -8.50 2.83
N LEU A 97 6.03 -8.59 3.71
CA LEU A 97 5.36 -9.85 4.05
C LEU A 97 4.12 -10.15 3.18
N GLY A 98 3.45 -9.13 2.64
CA GLY A 98 2.20 -9.29 1.90
C GLY A 98 2.05 -8.33 0.72
N GLY A 99 3.16 -7.74 0.25
CA GLY A 99 3.14 -6.73 -0.81
C GLY A 99 2.38 -5.47 -0.40
N PRO A 100 2.05 -4.60 -1.37
CA PRO A 100 1.35 -3.35 -1.08
C PRO A 100 0.05 -3.59 -0.30
N VAL A 101 -0.73 -4.61 -0.67
CA VAL A 101 -2.00 -4.94 0.00
C VAL A 101 -1.76 -5.35 1.46
N GLY A 102 -0.69 -6.10 1.73
CA GLY A 102 -0.25 -6.42 3.09
C GLY A 102 0.13 -5.18 3.89
N ALA A 103 0.84 -4.22 3.27
CA ALA A 103 1.14 -2.92 3.87
C ALA A 103 -0.14 -2.16 4.23
N LEU A 104 -1.15 -2.19 3.37
CA LEU A 104 -2.43 -1.53 3.64
C LEU A 104 -3.13 -2.11 4.85
N VAL A 105 -3.31 -3.43 4.90
CA VAL A 105 -4.03 -4.04 6.03
C VAL A 105 -3.25 -3.86 7.34
N ALA A 106 -1.94 -4.09 7.32
CA ALA A 106 -1.10 -3.94 8.50
C ALA A 106 -1.09 -2.49 9.02
N THR A 107 -0.91 -1.51 8.13
CA THR A 107 -0.88 -0.10 8.52
C THR A 107 -2.23 0.41 8.98
N VAL A 108 -3.35 -0.02 8.36
CA VAL A 108 -4.69 0.34 8.82
C VAL A 108 -4.91 -0.13 10.25
N VAL A 109 -4.66 -1.41 10.54
CA VAL A 109 -4.86 -1.97 11.89
C VAL A 109 -3.92 -1.30 12.90
N ALA A 110 -2.65 -1.12 12.55
CA ALA A 110 -1.67 -0.46 13.40
C ALA A 110 -2.06 0.99 13.71
N THR A 111 -2.55 1.73 12.71
CA THR A 111 -2.92 3.12 12.84
C THR A 111 -4.12 3.29 13.77
N GLU A 112 -5.13 2.43 13.67
CA GLU A 112 -6.29 2.50 14.56
C GLU A 112 -5.92 2.16 16.00
N LEU A 113 -5.13 1.11 16.21
CA LEU A 113 -4.62 0.77 17.55
C LEU A 113 -3.73 1.87 18.12
N GLY A 114 -2.86 2.46 17.29
CA GLY A 114 -2.00 3.58 17.68
C GLY A 114 -2.80 4.83 18.07
N LYS A 115 -3.87 5.17 17.33
CA LYS A 115 -4.77 6.28 17.67
C LYS A 115 -5.48 6.07 19.01
N LEU A 116 -5.90 4.84 19.31
CA LEU A 116 -6.58 4.52 20.56
C LEU A 116 -5.68 4.76 21.78
N VAL A 117 -4.39 4.46 21.65
CA VAL A 117 -3.39 4.62 22.74
C VAL A 117 -2.80 6.03 22.79
N SER A 118 -2.76 6.74 21.66
CA SER A 118 -2.13 8.05 21.56
C SER A 118 -2.77 9.09 22.48
N LYS A 119 -1.96 9.81 23.26
CA LYS A 119 -2.33 10.87 24.21
C LYS A 119 -3.06 10.41 25.48
N GLU A 120 -3.06 9.12 25.80
CA GLU A 120 -3.67 8.61 27.04
C GLU A 120 -2.68 8.57 28.22
N THR A 121 -1.36 8.57 27.98
CA THR A 121 -0.36 8.42 29.04
C THR A 121 0.69 9.53 29.03
N ARG A 122 1.32 9.81 30.18
CA ARG A 122 2.48 10.73 30.24
C ARG A 122 3.71 10.19 29.50
N LEU A 123 3.72 8.89 29.19
CA LEU A 123 4.77 8.19 28.44
C LEU A 123 4.37 7.94 26.96
N ASP A 124 3.47 8.76 26.42
CA ASP A 124 2.93 8.64 25.06
C ASP A 124 4.02 8.47 23.98
N ILE A 125 5.16 9.12 24.17
CA ILE A 125 6.31 9.08 23.25
C ILE A 125 6.92 7.69 23.08
N VAL A 126 6.81 6.80 24.08
CA VAL A 126 7.34 5.43 24.01
C VAL A 126 6.21 4.44 23.76
N VAL A 127 5.10 4.59 24.49
CA VAL A 127 4.01 3.63 24.46
C VAL A 127 3.30 3.62 23.11
N THR A 128 3.04 4.80 22.53
CA THR A 128 2.29 4.88 21.26
C THR A 128 3.06 4.31 20.08
N PRO A 129 4.35 4.64 19.86
CA PRO A 129 5.16 3.96 18.87
C PRO A 129 5.31 2.47 19.14
N GLY A 130 5.53 2.08 20.41
CA GLY A 130 5.69 0.68 20.80
C GLY A 130 4.47 -0.16 20.44
N VAL A 131 3.27 0.28 20.82
CA VAL A 131 2.02 -0.44 20.49
C VAL A 131 1.79 -0.44 18.98
N THR A 132 1.98 0.70 18.30
CA THR A 132 1.76 0.79 16.85
C THR A 132 2.66 -0.19 16.08
N ILE A 133 3.95 -0.25 16.43
CA ILE A 133 4.92 -1.12 15.75
C ILE A 133 4.67 -2.59 16.09
N ILE A 134 4.52 -2.93 17.38
CA ILE A 134 4.35 -4.33 17.81
C ILE A 134 3.09 -4.91 17.18
N PHE A 135 1.95 -4.25 17.33
CA PHE A 135 0.69 -4.76 16.78
C PHE A 135 0.65 -4.68 15.25
N GLY A 136 1.28 -3.66 14.65
CA GLY A 136 1.38 -3.55 13.20
C GLY A 136 2.21 -4.66 12.57
N VAL A 137 3.39 -4.96 13.13
CA VAL A 137 4.25 -6.04 12.64
C VAL A 137 3.61 -7.41 12.90
N LEU A 138 2.99 -7.64 14.06
CA LEU A 138 2.23 -8.87 14.32
C LEU A 138 1.09 -9.05 13.31
N THR A 139 0.36 -7.97 13.01
CA THR A 139 -0.70 -8.01 11.98
C THR A 139 -0.09 -8.31 10.61
N ALA A 140 1.03 -7.69 10.25
CA ALA A 140 1.73 -7.98 9.00
C ALA A 140 2.18 -9.44 8.91
N GLN A 141 2.62 -10.06 10.00
CA GLN A 141 3.02 -11.47 10.03
C GLN A 141 1.82 -12.42 9.92
N CYS A 142 0.69 -12.11 10.56
CA CYS A 142 -0.50 -12.95 10.50
C CYS A 142 -1.24 -12.81 9.15
N VAL A 143 -1.38 -11.58 8.65
CA VAL A 143 -2.17 -11.27 7.45
C VAL A 143 -1.32 -11.35 6.18
N GLY A 144 -0.04 -10.98 6.25
CA GLY A 144 0.87 -10.92 5.11
C GLY A 144 0.91 -12.21 4.28
N PRO A 145 1.19 -13.39 4.87
CA PRO A 145 1.22 -14.65 4.13
C PRO A 145 -0.10 -15.01 3.46
N THR A 146 -1.23 -14.63 4.08
CA THR A 146 -2.57 -14.89 3.52
C THR A 146 -2.80 -13.99 2.30
N VAL A 147 -2.44 -12.72 2.40
CA VAL A 147 -2.55 -11.76 1.30
C VAL A 147 -1.57 -12.07 0.17
N ALA A 148 -0.33 -12.44 0.48
CA ALA A 148 0.68 -12.83 -0.49
C ALA A 148 0.20 -13.99 -1.36
N ARG A 149 -0.34 -15.05 -0.75
CA ARG A 149 -0.91 -16.19 -1.49
C ARG A 149 -2.06 -15.79 -2.41
N PHE A 150 -2.91 -14.85 -1.97
CA PHE A 150 -3.99 -14.33 -2.81
C PHE A 150 -3.44 -13.54 -4.01
N MET A 151 -2.42 -12.71 -3.79
CA MET A 151 -1.76 -11.95 -4.86
C MET A 151 -1.02 -12.87 -5.84
N ASP A 152 -0.34 -13.91 -5.37
CA ASP A 152 0.35 -14.89 -6.20
C ASP A 152 -0.65 -15.69 -7.04
N TRP A 153 -1.77 -16.11 -6.43
CA TRP A 153 -2.85 -16.78 -7.14
C TRP A 153 -3.46 -15.88 -8.23
N PHE A 154 -3.80 -14.63 -7.88
CA PHE A 154 -4.35 -13.68 -8.83
C PHE A 154 -3.35 -13.37 -9.96
N GLY A 155 -2.08 -13.18 -9.62
CA GLY A 155 -0.99 -12.99 -10.58
C GLY A 155 -0.81 -14.19 -11.51
N THR A 156 -0.95 -15.41 -11.00
CA THR A 156 -0.90 -16.63 -11.81
C THR A 156 -2.08 -16.73 -12.77
N VAL A 157 -3.29 -16.35 -12.33
CA VAL A 157 -4.48 -16.28 -13.19
C VAL A 157 -4.27 -15.27 -14.31
N VAL A 158 -3.75 -14.08 -14.00
CA VAL A 158 -3.45 -13.04 -15.00
C VAL A 158 -2.35 -13.51 -15.95
N LYS A 159 -1.27 -14.11 -15.43
CA LYS A 159 -0.16 -14.63 -16.26
C LYS A 159 -0.63 -15.72 -17.22
N THR A 160 -1.43 -16.66 -16.73
CA THR A 160 -2.05 -17.70 -17.55
C THR A 160 -2.97 -17.08 -18.61
N ALA A 161 -3.69 -16.00 -18.28
CA ALA A 161 -4.50 -15.27 -19.24
C ALA A 161 -3.66 -14.56 -20.33
N THR A 162 -2.46 -14.08 -19.99
CA THR A 162 -1.53 -13.42 -20.93
C THR A 162 -0.74 -14.36 -21.83
N GLU A 163 -0.60 -15.63 -21.46
CA GLU A 163 0.08 -16.64 -22.29
C GLU A 163 -0.85 -17.28 -23.35
N MET A 164 -2.16 -17.00 -23.29
CA MET A 164 -3.11 -17.45 -24.31
C MET A 164 -3.04 -16.60 -25.58
N GLN A 165 -3.57 -17.13 -26.70
CA GLN A 165 -3.52 -16.45 -28.00
C GLN A 165 -3.98 -14.98 -27.93
N PRO A 166 -3.39 -14.06 -28.74
CA PRO A 166 -3.58 -12.60 -28.64
C PRO A 166 -5.04 -12.13 -28.59
N PHE A 167 -5.96 -12.85 -29.26
CA PHE A 167 -7.38 -12.54 -29.31
C PHE A 167 -8.11 -12.78 -27.97
N PHE A 168 -7.88 -13.93 -27.33
CA PHE A 168 -8.50 -14.25 -26.04
C PHE A 168 -7.81 -13.56 -24.87
N MET A 169 -6.50 -13.32 -25.00
CA MET A 169 -5.73 -12.51 -24.07
C MET A 169 -6.37 -11.12 -23.90
N GLY A 170 -6.66 -10.40 -24.98
CA GLY A 170 -7.22 -9.06 -24.92
C GLY A 170 -8.59 -9.00 -24.23
N ILE A 171 -9.48 -9.96 -24.50
CA ILE A 171 -10.82 -10.01 -23.90
C ILE A 171 -10.76 -10.30 -22.40
N LEU A 172 -9.95 -11.27 -21.99
CA LEU A 172 -9.85 -11.64 -20.57
C LEU A 172 -9.10 -10.60 -19.76
N VAL A 173 -8.01 -10.02 -20.29
CA VAL A 173 -7.26 -8.96 -19.62
C VAL A 173 -8.12 -7.70 -19.47
N SER A 174 -8.83 -7.27 -20.52
CA SER A 174 -9.74 -6.11 -20.44
C SER A 174 -10.93 -6.36 -19.51
N ALA A 175 -11.48 -7.58 -19.44
CA ALA A 175 -12.54 -7.92 -18.49
C ALA A 175 -12.02 -7.96 -17.04
N LEU A 176 -10.86 -8.56 -16.78
CA LEU A 176 -10.25 -8.62 -15.46
C LEU A 176 -9.83 -7.23 -14.97
N ILE A 177 -9.20 -6.44 -15.83
CA ILE A 177 -8.89 -5.04 -15.54
C ILE A 177 -10.19 -4.25 -15.38
N GLY A 178 -11.19 -4.44 -16.23
CA GLY A 178 -12.52 -3.83 -16.11
C GLY A 178 -13.20 -4.10 -14.76
N VAL A 179 -13.13 -5.32 -14.25
CA VAL A 179 -13.63 -5.65 -12.90
C VAL A 179 -12.78 -4.94 -11.83
N ALA A 180 -11.46 -4.93 -11.96
CA ALA A 180 -10.58 -4.17 -11.08
C ALA A 180 -10.86 -2.64 -11.10
N LEU A 181 -11.31 -2.11 -12.23
CA LEU A 181 -11.75 -0.72 -12.43
C LEU A 181 -13.12 -0.41 -11.81
N THR A 182 -13.95 -1.42 -11.56
CA THR A 182 -15.24 -1.20 -10.89
C THR A 182 -15.14 -1.24 -9.37
N LEU A 183 -14.08 -1.83 -8.84
CA LEU A 183 -13.73 -1.72 -7.43
C LEU A 183 -13.23 -0.29 -7.13
N PRO A 184 -13.43 0.25 -5.91
CA PRO A 184 -13.00 1.60 -5.48
C PRO A 184 -11.45 1.76 -5.37
N ILE A 185 -10.72 1.04 -6.20
CA ILE A 185 -9.27 1.01 -6.42
C ILE A 185 -8.89 1.88 -7.66
N SER A 186 -9.90 2.29 -8.44
CA SER A 186 -9.91 2.58 -9.88
C SER A 186 -9.34 3.92 -10.38
N SER A 187 -8.30 4.45 -9.77
CA SER A 187 -7.53 5.52 -10.46
C SER A 187 -6.06 5.39 -10.23
N ALA A 188 -5.72 4.91 -9.04
CA ALA A 188 -4.39 5.06 -8.50
C ALA A 188 -3.64 3.71 -8.44
N ALA A 189 -4.35 2.57 -8.37
CA ALA A 189 -3.73 1.25 -8.61
C ALA A 189 -3.66 0.85 -10.09
N ILE A 190 -4.44 1.48 -10.98
CA ILE A 190 -4.38 1.23 -12.43
C ILE A 190 -3.03 1.68 -12.99
N CYS A 191 -2.53 2.83 -12.54
CA CYS A 191 -1.21 3.30 -12.93
C CYS A 191 -0.06 2.44 -12.36
N ILE A 192 -0.38 1.49 -11.48
CA ILE A 192 0.60 0.67 -10.73
C ILE A 192 0.23 -0.82 -10.83
N ALA A 193 -0.67 -1.19 -11.76
CA ALA A 193 -1.00 -2.57 -12.05
C ALA A 193 0.31 -3.31 -12.39
N PRO A 194 0.52 -4.44 -11.72
CA PRO A 194 1.81 -4.87 -11.17
C PRO A 194 2.80 -5.17 -12.28
N SER A 195 4.03 -4.66 -12.19
CA SER A 195 5.21 -5.31 -12.77
C SER A 195 5.01 -5.94 -14.16
N LEU A 196 4.28 -5.25 -15.05
CA LEU A 196 4.24 -5.61 -16.46
C LEU A 196 5.41 -4.89 -17.11
N ASP A 197 6.61 -5.33 -16.72
CA ASP A 197 7.80 -5.14 -17.54
C ASP A 197 7.52 -5.84 -18.88
N GLY A 198 7.23 -5.04 -19.91
CA GLY A 198 6.97 -5.50 -21.28
C GLY A 198 5.56 -5.27 -21.82
N LEU A 199 5.24 -6.02 -22.89
CA LEU A 199 4.10 -5.86 -23.82
C LEU A 199 2.71 -5.62 -23.18
N ALA A 200 2.47 -6.09 -21.96
CA ALA A 200 1.18 -5.96 -21.29
C ALA A 200 0.93 -4.56 -20.68
N GLY A 201 1.98 -3.80 -20.36
CA GLY A 201 1.85 -2.38 -19.99
C GLY A 201 1.42 -1.51 -21.18
N GLY A 202 1.92 -1.83 -22.38
CA GLY A 202 1.53 -1.15 -23.63
C GLY A 202 0.11 -1.49 -24.09
N ALA A 203 -0.39 -2.69 -23.78
CA ALA A 203 -1.76 -3.11 -24.09
C ALA A 203 -2.81 -2.47 -23.15
N ALA A 204 -2.44 -2.09 -21.92
CA ALA A 204 -3.35 -1.44 -20.98
C ALA A 204 -3.51 0.08 -21.21
N THR A 205 -2.62 0.69 -22.00
CA THR A 205 -2.67 2.12 -22.39
C THR A 205 -3.34 2.39 -23.74
N ALA A 206 -3.85 1.36 -24.42
CA ALA A 206 -4.51 1.47 -25.73
C ALA A 206 -6.02 1.27 -25.62
#